data_AF-A0A170U8N2-F1
#
_entry.id   AF-A0A170U8N2-F1
#
_cell.length_a   1.000
_cell.length_b   1.000
_cell.length_c   1.000
_cell.angle_alpha   90.00
_cell.angle_beta   90.00
_cell.angle_gamma   90.00
#
_symmetry.space_group_name_H-M   'P 1'
#
loop_
_entity.id
_entity.type
_entity.pdbx_description
1 polymer ?
#
loop_
_entity_poly.entity_id
_entity_poly.type
_entity_poly.pdbx_seq_one_letter_code
_entity_poly.pdbx_strand_id
1 'polypeptide(L)'
;MILSDVLPPFGEDPVQTCVLIQGVSGEFMTVPIRTVYLTSDLVNGPVTVRVINSLPFPGVHLLLGNDLAGGKVLPDPVLTVNPLLNSNTDSSEEEMVGLYPSCAVTRAMVKSKKQNTINPQVD
;
A
#
# COMPACT_ATOMS: atom_id res chain seq x y z
N MET A 1 -13.25 4.52 -5.12
CA MET A 1 -14.63 4.28 -4.62
C MET A 1 -15.33 5.62 -4.55
N ILE A 2 -16.59 5.71 -4.98
CA ILE A 2 -17.37 6.94 -5.05
C ILE A 2 -18.68 6.79 -4.28
N LEU A 3 -19.17 7.87 -3.67
CA LEU A 3 -20.46 7.87 -3.01
C LEU A 3 -21.61 7.74 -4.02
N SER A 4 -22.67 7.04 -3.61
CA SER A 4 -23.84 6.76 -4.45
C SER A 4 -24.67 8.00 -4.79
N ASP A 5 -24.65 9.02 -3.94
CA ASP A 5 -25.36 10.29 -4.13
C ASP A 5 -24.68 11.27 -5.10
N VAL A 6 -23.41 11.00 -5.46
CA VAL A 6 -22.63 11.81 -6.42
C VAL A 6 -22.99 11.44 -7.86
N LEU A 7 -23.43 10.20 -8.08
CA LEU A 7 -23.76 9.70 -9.42
C LEU A 7 -25.27 9.66 -9.61
N PRO A 8 -25.75 9.79 -10.86
CA PRO A 8 -27.13 9.45 -11.17
C PRO A 8 -27.48 8.04 -10.67
N PRO A 9 -28.72 7.80 -10.24
CA PRO A 9 -29.15 6.48 -9.77
C PRO A 9 -28.93 5.41 -10.84
N PHE A 10 -28.86 4.14 -10.42
CA PHE A 10 -28.87 3.04 -11.38
C PHE A 10 -30.19 3.05 -12.15
N GLY A 11 -30.09 2.94 -13.48
CA GLY A 11 -31.26 2.66 -14.31
C GLY A 11 -31.81 1.27 -13.96
N GLU A 12 -32.99 0.95 -14.50
CA GLU A 12 -33.66 -0.34 -14.30
C GLU A 12 -32.95 -1.53 -15.00
N ASP A 13 -31.63 -1.43 -15.19
CA ASP A 13 -30.84 -2.42 -15.89
C ASP A 13 -30.74 -3.69 -15.01
N PRO A 14 -31.28 -4.84 -15.45
CA PRO A 14 -31.31 -6.05 -14.65
C PRO A 14 -29.93 -6.65 -14.38
N VAL A 15 -28.88 -6.23 -15.09
CA VAL A 15 -27.52 -6.77 -14.95
C VAL A 15 -26.57 -5.71 -14.37
N GLN A 16 -26.72 -5.44 -13.08
CA GLN A 16 -25.74 -4.63 -12.34
C GLN A 16 -24.46 -5.46 -12.12
N THR A 17 -23.34 -5.00 -12.70
CA THR A 17 -22.05 -5.65 -12.46
C THR A 17 -21.56 -5.30 -11.06
N CYS A 18 -21.26 -6.33 -10.27
CA CYS A 18 -20.76 -6.20 -8.90
C CYS A 18 -19.42 -6.91 -8.74
N VAL A 19 -18.63 -6.44 -7.78
CA VAL A 19 -17.36 -7.08 -7.39
C VAL A 19 -17.37 -7.39 -5.90
N LEU A 20 -16.78 -8.53 -5.53
CA LEU A 20 -16.56 -8.89 -4.14
C LEU A 20 -15.31 -8.20 -3.63
N ILE A 21 -15.39 -7.55 -2.48
CA ILE A 21 -14.26 -6.86 -1.85
C ILE A 21 -14.11 -7.31 -0.41
N GLN A 22 -12.88 -7.40 0.07
CA GLN A 22 -12.58 -7.70 1.47
C GLN A 22 -12.21 -6.41 2.20
N GLY A 23 -12.92 -6.11 3.27
CA GLY A 23 -12.63 -5.01 4.18
C GLY A 23 -11.42 -5.30 5.07
N VAL A 24 -10.92 -4.27 5.74
CA VAL A 24 -9.77 -4.39 6.65
C VAL A 24 -10.05 -5.29 7.86
N SER A 25 -11.33 -5.42 8.24
CA SER A 25 -11.78 -6.34 9.29
C SER A 25 -11.91 -7.80 8.80
N GLY A 26 -11.55 -8.09 7.55
CA GLY A 26 -11.66 -9.41 6.93
C GLY A 26 -13.06 -9.75 6.39
N GLU A 27 -14.04 -8.91 6.63
CA GLU A 27 -15.41 -9.03 6.11
C GLU A 27 -15.44 -8.90 4.58
N PHE A 28 -16.40 -9.57 3.94
CA PHE A 28 -16.60 -9.45 2.50
C PHE A 28 -17.87 -8.66 2.21
N MET A 29 -17.82 -7.79 1.21
CA MET A 29 -18.99 -7.08 0.72
C MET A 29 -19.02 -7.09 -0.81
N THR A 30 -20.23 -7.23 -1.36
CA THR A 30 -20.49 -7.12 -2.79
C THR A 30 -20.84 -5.69 -3.10
N VAL A 31 -20.05 -5.03 -3.94
CA VAL A 31 -20.25 -3.62 -4.30
C VAL A 31 -20.47 -3.46 -5.79
N PRO A 32 -21.46 -2.65 -6.21
CA PRO A 32 -21.67 -2.37 -7.61
C PRO A 32 -20.52 -1.54 -8.18
N ILE A 33 -20.18 -1.78 -9.44
CA ILE A 33 -19.16 -1.03 -10.16
C ILE A 33 -19.76 -0.24 -11.32
N ARG A 34 -19.13 0.88 -11.64
CA ARG A 34 -19.47 1.74 -12.78
C ARG A 34 -18.22 2.30 -13.42
N THR A 35 -18.26 2.51 -14.73
CA THR A 35 -17.27 3.29 -15.43
C THR A 35 -17.71 4.75 -15.47
N VAL A 36 -16.87 5.65 -14.97
CA VAL A 36 -17.08 7.10 -15.01
C VAL A 36 -15.91 7.77 -15.73
N TYR A 37 -16.15 8.92 -16.34
CA TYR A 37 -15.06 9.73 -16.89
C TYR A 37 -14.55 10.68 -15.81
N LEU A 38 -13.28 10.55 -15.43
CA LEU A 38 -12.62 11.46 -14.50
C LEU A 38 -11.73 12.43 -15.27
N THR A 39 -11.74 13.69 -14.86
CA THR A 39 -10.85 14.74 -15.38
C THR A 39 -10.16 15.41 -14.21
N SER A 40 -8.85 15.21 -14.08
CA SER A 40 -8.00 15.74 -13.02
C SER A 40 -6.53 15.71 -13.44
N ASP A 41 -5.66 16.31 -12.64
CA ASP A 41 -4.20 16.25 -12.83
C ASP A 41 -3.61 14.85 -12.57
N LEU A 42 -4.36 13.95 -11.93
CA LEU A 42 -3.94 12.58 -11.65
C LEU A 42 -4.34 11.62 -12.78
N VAL A 43 -5.59 11.73 -13.23
CA VAL A 43 -6.19 10.88 -14.25
C VAL A 43 -7.12 11.69 -15.15
N ASN A 44 -7.05 11.43 -16.45
CA ASN A 44 -7.99 11.98 -17.43
C ASN A 44 -8.46 10.87 -18.36
N GLY A 45 -9.68 10.36 -18.16
CA GLY A 45 -10.20 9.23 -18.90
C GLY A 45 -11.25 8.39 -18.17
N PRO A 46 -11.71 7.30 -18.80
CA PRO A 46 -12.63 6.35 -18.19
C PRO A 46 -11.96 5.58 -17.05
N VAL A 47 -12.65 5.49 -15.92
CA VAL A 47 -12.21 4.81 -14.71
C VAL A 47 -13.34 3.96 -14.14
N THR A 48 -13.05 2.70 -13.85
CA THR A 48 -13.98 1.82 -13.14
C THR A 48 -13.93 2.11 -11.64
N VAL A 49 -15.03 2.59 -11.09
CA VAL A 49 -15.19 2.91 -9.67
C VAL A 49 -16.22 2.01 -9.01
N ARG A 50 -15.98 1.67 -7.75
CA ARG A 50 -16.96 1.05 -6.86
C ARG A 50 -17.88 2.12 -6.31
N VAL A 51 -19.19 1.88 -6.33
CA VAL A 51 -20.20 2.77 -5.77
C VAL A 51 -20.58 2.28 -4.37
N ILE A 52 -20.48 3.15 -3.38
CA ILE A 52 -20.72 2.82 -1.96
C ILE A 52 -21.59 3.87 -1.29
N ASN A 53 -22.20 3.54 -0.15
CA ASN A 53 -23.12 4.44 0.55
C ASN A 53 -22.43 5.41 1.53
N SER A 54 -21.20 5.11 1.94
CA SER A 54 -20.47 5.91 2.92
C SER A 54 -18.97 5.78 2.76
N LEU A 55 -18.26 6.87 3.03
CA LEU A 55 -16.80 6.93 3.13
C LEU A 55 -16.39 7.24 4.57
N PRO A 56 -15.21 6.77 5.01
CA PRO A 56 -14.75 6.97 6.40
C PRO A 56 -14.34 8.42 6.69
N PHE A 57 -14.35 9.31 5.70
CA PHE A 57 -13.88 10.69 5.82
C PHE A 57 -15.01 11.67 5.46
N PRO A 58 -15.47 12.51 6.41
CA PRO A 58 -16.47 13.54 6.14
C PRO A 58 -16.03 14.50 5.03
N GLY A 59 -16.96 14.87 4.14
CA GLY A 59 -16.71 15.78 3.01
C GLY A 59 -15.98 15.16 1.82
N VAL A 60 -15.51 13.91 1.93
CA VAL A 60 -14.89 13.19 0.82
C VAL A 60 -15.93 12.39 0.06
N HIS A 61 -15.98 12.59 -1.25
CA HIS A 61 -16.95 11.97 -2.15
C HIS A 61 -16.35 10.87 -3.04
N LEU A 62 -15.03 10.90 -3.24
CA LEU A 62 -14.28 9.97 -4.08
C LEU A 62 -12.95 9.63 -3.41
N LEU A 63 -12.70 8.34 -3.19
CA LEU A 63 -11.39 7.80 -2.90
C LEU A 63 -10.76 7.24 -4.17
N LEU A 64 -9.73 7.90 -4.68
CA LEU A 64 -8.97 7.43 -5.82
C LEU A 64 -7.95 6.38 -5.35
N GLY A 65 -7.90 5.24 -6.01
CA GLY A 65 -6.90 4.21 -5.74
C GLY A 65 -5.52 4.62 -6.24
N ASN A 66 -4.48 4.10 -5.60
CA ASN A 66 -3.08 4.40 -5.97
C ASN A 66 -2.73 3.88 -7.37
N ASP A 67 -3.44 2.83 -7.82
CA ASP A 67 -3.34 2.30 -9.17
C ASP A 67 -3.65 3.34 -10.26
N LEU A 68 -4.53 4.31 -9.96
CA LEU A 68 -4.93 5.36 -10.88
C LEU A 68 -4.08 6.63 -10.77
N ALA A 69 -3.47 6.85 -9.61
CA ALA A 69 -2.61 8.01 -9.37
C ALA A 69 -1.17 7.81 -9.89
N GLY A 70 -0.83 6.60 -10.32
CA GLY A 70 0.48 6.24 -10.86
C GLY A 70 1.60 6.39 -9.82
N GLY A 71 2.82 6.70 -10.28
CA GLY A 71 4.00 6.92 -9.42
C GLY A 71 3.96 8.16 -8.54
N LYS A 72 2.82 8.87 -8.46
CA LYS A 72 2.69 10.11 -7.69
C LYS A 72 2.45 9.88 -6.20
N VAL A 73 2.07 8.65 -5.80
CA VAL A 73 1.67 8.35 -4.41
C VAL A 73 2.70 7.51 -3.67
N LEU A 74 3.65 6.89 -4.38
CA LEU A 74 4.75 6.15 -3.76
C LEU A 74 6.05 6.92 -3.97
N PRO A 75 6.56 7.66 -2.97
CA PRO A 75 7.90 8.21 -3.07
C PRO A 75 8.91 7.06 -3.12
N ASP A 76 9.98 7.25 -3.88
CA ASP A 76 11.09 6.31 -3.85
C ASP A 76 11.62 6.23 -2.40
N PRO A 77 11.75 5.01 -1.83
CA PRO A 77 12.30 4.86 -0.50
C PRO A 77 13.73 5.43 -0.50
N VAL A 78 13.96 6.43 0.35
CA VAL A 78 15.29 7.00 0.52
C VAL A 78 16.14 6.01 1.29
N LEU A 79 17.08 5.38 0.60
CA LEU A 79 18.03 4.46 1.21
C LEU A 79 19.29 5.24 1.63
N THR A 80 19.65 5.13 2.90
CA THR A 80 20.98 5.54 3.37
C THR A 80 21.90 4.32 3.44
N VAL A 81 23.13 4.47 2.95
CA VAL A 81 24.17 3.44 3.09
C VAL A 81 24.65 3.31 4.54
N ASN A 82 24.53 4.39 5.30
CA ASN A 82 24.93 4.44 6.70
C ASN A 82 23.67 4.50 7.56
N PRO A 83 23.40 3.48 8.40
CA PRO A 83 22.28 3.53 9.32
C PRO A 83 22.41 4.75 10.21
N LEU A 84 21.37 5.59 10.24
CA LEU A 84 21.33 6.74 11.11
C LEU A 84 20.99 6.26 12.53
N LEU A 85 21.92 6.40 13.46
CA LEU A 85 21.61 6.38 14.89
C LEU A 85 20.87 7.69 15.19
N ASN A 86 19.55 7.67 15.06
CA ASN A 86 18.71 8.75 15.55
C ASN A 86 18.76 8.71 17.09
N SER A 87 19.39 9.71 17.73
CA SER A 87 19.39 9.84 19.20
C SER A 87 18.08 10.40 19.76
N ASN A 88 17.20 10.90 18.88
CA ASN A 88 15.83 11.28 19.20
C ASN A 88 14.90 10.15 18.77
N THR A 89 15.06 8.97 19.34
CA THR A 89 13.93 8.05 19.29
C THR A 89 12.79 8.71 20.07
N ASP A 90 11.61 8.74 19.48
CA ASP A 90 10.42 9.18 20.21
C ASP A 90 10.34 8.34 21.48
N SER A 91 10.17 8.99 22.64
CA SER A 91 10.10 8.38 23.99
C SER A 91 9.14 7.19 24.12
N SER A 92 8.31 6.97 23.09
CA SER A 92 7.54 5.76 22.84
C SER A 92 8.33 4.44 22.86
N GLU A 93 9.66 4.46 22.63
CA GLU A 93 10.47 3.23 22.70
C GLU A 93 10.61 2.69 24.13
N GLU A 94 10.57 3.58 25.13
CA GLU A 94 10.62 3.19 26.55
C GLU A 94 9.24 2.71 27.03
N GLU A 95 8.15 3.28 26.50
CA GLU A 95 6.78 2.90 26.88
C GLU A 95 6.29 1.59 26.25
N MET A 96 6.96 1.11 25.19
CA MET A 96 6.41 0.05 24.35
C MET A 96 7.42 -1.05 23.98
N VAL A 97 8.07 -1.62 25.00
CA VAL A 97 8.94 -2.79 24.84
C VAL A 97 8.12 -3.99 24.35
N GLY A 98 8.38 -4.46 23.13
CA GLY A 98 7.84 -5.71 22.58
C GLY A 98 6.62 -5.58 21.65
N LEU A 99 6.16 -4.37 21.34
CA LEU A 99 4.99 -4.17 20.46
C LEU A 99 5.30 -4.21 18.96
N TYR A 100 6.57 -4.00 18.59
CA TYR A 100 7.00 -4.08 17.19
C TYR A 100 7.60 -5.46 16.92
N PRO A 101 6.85 -6.42 16.36
CA PRO A 101 7.46 -7.64 15.86
C PRO A 101 8.36 -7.24 14.68
N SER A 102 9.67 -7.16 14.93
CA SER A 102 10.64 -6.97 13.86
C SER A 102 10.70 -8.26 13.05
N CYS A 103 9.97 -8.33 11.93
CA CYS A 103 10.23 -9.31 10.90
C CYS A 103 11.52 -8.92 10.18
N ALA A 104 12.66 -9.14 10.84
CA ALA A 104 13.97 -8.93 10.25
C ALA A 104 14.17 -9.98 9.15
N VAL A 105 14.05 -9.56 7.88
CA VAL A 105 14.41 -10.40 6.74
C VAL A 105 15.93 -10.40 6.63
N THR A 106 16.60 -11.39 7.23
CA THR A 106 18.03 -11.58 7.02
C THR A 106 18.27 -12.06 5.59
N ARG A 107 18.88 -11.23 4.72
CA ARG A 107 19.39 -11.70 3.43
C ARG A 107 20.37 -12.84 3.71
N ALA A 108 20.11 -14.03 3.14
CA ALA A 108 20.96 -15.19 3.26
C ALA A 108 22.38 -14.87 2.73
N MET A 109 23.36 -14.74 3.62
CA MET A 109 24.77 -14.72 3.23
C MET A 109 25.22 -16.15 2.96
N VAL A 110 25.42 -16.49 1.69
CA VAL A 110 26.19 -17.68 1.28
C VAL A 110 27.66 -17.40 1.57
N LYS A 111 28.23 -18.06 2.59
CA LYS A 111 29.69 -18.06 2.82
C LYS A 111 30.35 -18.96 1.76
N SER A 112 31.04 -18.36 0.79
CA SER A 112 32.02 -19.07 -0.04
C SER A 112 33.34 -19.18 0.74
N LYS A 113 33.69 -20.40 1.14
CA LYS A 113 34.94 -20.73 1.86
C LYS A 113 36.10 -20.69 0.84
N LYS A 114 36.87 -19.59 0.80
CA LYS A 114 38.16 -19.58 0.10
C LYS A 114 39.23 -20.13 1.05
N GLN A 115 39.66 -21.36 0.80
CA GLN A 115 40.81 -21.95 1.48
C GLN A 115 42.06 -21.48 0.75
N ASN A 116 42.80 -20.52 1.33
CA ASN A 116 44.09 -20.08 0.81
C ASN A 116 45.14 -20.40 1.88
N THR A 117 45.71 -21.62 1.83
CA THR A 117 46.89 -21.97 2.62
C THR A 117 48.12 -21.66 1.78
N ILE A 118 48.87 -20.63 2.19
CA ILE A 118 50.26 -20.46 1.79
C ILE A 118 51.11 -20.32 3.07
N ASN A 119 52.20 -21.10 3.07
CA ASN A 119 53.14 -21.52 4.12
C ASN A 119 53.83 -20.41 4.96
N PRO A 120 54.64 -20.83 5.95
CA PRO A 120 56.09 -20.73 5.74
C PRO A 120 56.89 -21.98 6.16
N GLN A 121 58.03 -22.18 5.50
CA GLN A 121 59.12 -23.11 5.85
C GLN A 121 60.08 -22.47 6.88
N VAL A 122 60.67 -23.31 7.74
CA VAL A 122 62.04 -23.36 8.34
C VAL A 122 61.92 -24.25 9.59
N ASP A 123 62.71 -25.27 9.92
CA ASP A 123 64.03 -25.79 9.49
C ASP A 123 63.97 -27.32 9.24
#